data_AF-A0AA96THB0-F1
#
_entry.id   AF-A0AA96THB0-F1
#
_cell.length_a   1.000
_cell.length_b   1.000
_cell.length_c   1.000
_cell.angle_alpha   90.00
_cell.angle_beta   90.00
_cell.angle_gamma   90.00
#
_symmetry.space_group_name_H-M   'P 1'
#
loop_
_entity.id
_entity.type
_entity.pdbx_description
1 polymer ?
#
loop_
_entity_poly.entity_id
_entity_poly.type
_entity_poly.pdbx_seq_one_letter_code
_entity_poly.pdbx_strand_id
1 'polypeptide(L)'
;MPTLLAPPASTPPADDATRRDLLKGAGLLTVAGFLAACGGGDVGGPTGRRTRTVEHTAGTTEVPVDPQRVVALDGTLEFGLIALDLAPVAVDAKHDAWREGVADLLPADLDLTAVPRFGAGYEPDLEAVAGAAPEVVVGTDVNHTESYDRLSQIAPTELLHRGALTWTADDDDDKEPIPC
;
A
#
# COMPACT_ATOMS: atom_id res chain seq x y z
N MET A 1 38.37 53.36 14.47
CA MET A 1 38.72 53.46 13.04
C MET A 1 39.40 52.17 12.65
N PRO A 2 38.61 51.19 12.17
CA PRO A 2 38.78 50.73 10.81
C PRO A 2 37.51 50.96 9.98
N THR A 3 37.74 51.22 8.70
CA THR A 3 36.80 51.72 7.70
C THR A 3 35.90 50.62 7.14
N LEU A 4 34.65 51.00 6.86
CA LEU A 4 33.59 50.27 6.17
C LEU A 4 34.03 49.52 4.91
N LEU A 5 33.36 48.40 4.62
CA LEU A 5 32.96 48.09 3.24
C LEU A 5 31.49 47.62 3.24
N ALA A 6 30.64 48.45 2.64
CA ALA A 6 29.22 48.20 2.40
C ALA A 6 29.02 47.30 1.16
N PRO A 7 27.91 46.55 1.06
CA PRO A 7 27.61 45.69 -0.09
C PRO A 7 27.07 46.50 -1.28
N PRO A 8 27.36 46.11 -2.54
CA PRO A 8 26.70 46.71 -3.70
C PRO A 8 25.32 46.11 -3.95
N ALA A 9 24.42 47.01 -4.35
CA ALA A 9 23.02 46.78 -4.68
C ALA A 9 22.80 46.04 -6.02
N SER A 10 21.66 45.37 -6.08
CA SER A 10 21.03 44.73 -7.24
C SER A 10 20.49 45.73 -8.27
N THR A 11 20.64 45.43 -9.56
CA THR A 11 19.80 45.93 -10.67
C THR A 11 19.61 44.84 -11.75
N PRO A 12 18.40 44.68 -12.32
CA PRO A 12 18.16 43.86 -13.50
C PRO A 12 18.26 44.69 -14.79
N PRO A 13 18.59 44.11 -15.95
CA PRO A 13 18.23 44.68 -17.24
C PRO A 13 16.90 44.09 -17.76
N ALA A 14 16.06 45.01 -18.22
CA ALA A 14 14.75 44.79 -18.81
C ALA A 14 14.81 44.22 -20.24
N ASP A 15 13.68 43.62 -20.62
CA ASP A 15 13.33 43.10 -21.94
C ASP A 15 13.43 44.14 -23.08
N ASP A 16 13.75 43.70 -24.30
CA ASP A 16 13.13 44.26 -25.50
C ASP A 16 13.26 43.38 -26.76
N ALA A 17 12.19 43.40 -27.56
CA ALA A 17 12.06 42.95 -28.96
C ALA A 17 12.19 41.43 -29.24
N THR A 18 11.12 40.65 -29.42
CA THR A 18 9.95 40.86 -30.29
C THR A 18 10.30 41.56 -31.60
N ARG A 19 10.66 40.81 -32.65
CA ARG A 19 10.22 41.06 -34.03
C ARG A 19 10.80 40.06 -35.04
N ARG A 20 9.90 39.58 -35.89
CA ARG A 20 10.12 38.88 -37.18
C ARG A 20 10.25 37.37 -37.05
N ASP A 21 9.16 36.68 -36.75
CA ASP A 21 8.05 36.34 -37.65
C ASP A 21 8.45 35.59 -38.92
N LEU A 22 7.75 34.45 -39.05
CA LEU A 22 7.28 33.81 -40.28
C LEU A 22 8.30 32.99 -41.07
N LEU A 23 8.15 31.67 -40.98
CA LEU A 23 7.86 30.77 -42.12
C LEU A 23 7.35 29.44 -41.54
N LYS A 24 6.03 29.30 -41.40
CA LYS A 24 5.17 28.43 -42.23
C LYS A 24 5.48 26.92 -42.11
N GLY A 25 4.67 26.24 -41.31
CA GLY A 25 4.50 24.78 -41.34
C GLY A 25 3.19 24.39 -40.67
N ALA A 26 2.12 24.32 -41.45
CA ALA A 26 0.81 23.87 -41.00
C ALA A 26 0.86 22.36 -40.68
N GLY A 27 0.66 22.02 -39.41
CA GLY A 27 0.49 20.65 -38.91
C GLY A 27 -0.48 20.69 -37.75
N LEU A 28 -1.77 20.62 -38.06
CA LEU A 28 -2.85 20.57 -37.09
C LEU A 28 -2.89 19.14 -36.49
N LEU A 29 -2.32 18.94 -35.30
CA LEU A 29 -2.70 17.80 -34.45
C LEU A 29 -2.74 18.26 -32.98
N THR A 30 -3.96 18.51 -32.53
CA THR A 30 -4.48 18.69 -31.17
C THR A 30 -3.54 18.34 -30.01
N VAL A 31 -3.17 19.37 -29.24
CA VAL A 31 -2.77 19.27 -27.83
C VAL A 31 -4.05 19.23 -26.98
N ALA A 32 -4.38 18.06 -26.45
CA ALA A 32 -5.34 17.84 -25.36
C ALA A 32 -5.08 16.41 -24.82
N GLY A 33 -4.86 16.13 -23.55
CA GLY A 33 -4.92 16.96 -22.37
C GLY A 33 -4.12 16.31 -21.23
N PHE A 34 -3.58 17.16 -20.36
CA PHE A 34 -3.26 16.79 -18.99
C PHE A 34 -4.59 16.58 -18.26
N LEU A 35 -5.01 15.34 -18.05
CA LEU A 35 -5.94 15.00 -16.97
C LEU A 35 -5.13 14.27 -15.89
N ALA A 36 -4.66 15.04 -14.92
CA ALA A 36 -4.60 14.56 -13.56
C ALA A 36 -6.04 14.61 -13.02
N ALA A 37 -6.65 13.45 -12.78
CA ALA A 37 -7.85 13.32 -11.96
C ALA A 37 -7.93 11.89 -11.41
N CYS A 38 -7.82 11.78 -10.09
CA CYS A 38 -7.97 10.57 -9.31
C CYS A 38 -9.27 9.83 -9.63
N GLY A 39 -9.17 8.52 -9.75
CA GLY A 39 -10.31 7.62 -9.73
C GLY A 39 -9.76 6.21 -9.78
N GLY A 40 -9.89 5.46 -8.69
CA GLY A 40 -9.55 4.04 -8.62
C GLY A 40 -10.22 3.33 -9.77
N GLY A 41 -9.44 3.07 -10.81
CA GLY A 41 -9.90 2.41 -12.01
C GLY A 41 -9.82 0.92 -11.76
N ASP A 42 -10.98 0.28 -11.74
CA ASP A 42 -11.05 -1.17 -11.76
C ASP A 42 -10.46 -1.69 -13.08
N VAL A 43 -9.20 -2.11 -13.06
CA VAL A 43 -8.54 -2.71 -14.23
C VAL A 43 -8.85 -4.20 -14.20
N GLY A 44 -9.64 -4.70 -15.16
CA GLY A 44 -9.92 -6.13 -15.24
C GLY A 44 -8.63 -6.95 -15.45
N GLY A 45 -8.17 -7.63 -14.41
CA GLY A 45 -7.02 -8.54 -14.47
C GLY A 45 -7.31 -9.81 -15.30
N PRO A 46 -6.29 -10.66 -15.54
CA PRO A 46 -6.35 -11.80 -16.47
C PRO A 46 -7.37 -12.89 -16.14
N THR A 47 -8.11 -12.75 -15.03
CA THR A 47 -9.12 -13.70 -14.55
C THR A 47 -10.56 -13.15 -14.62
N GLY A 48 -10.79 -11.97 -15.21
CA GLY A 48 -12.13 -11.35 -15.29
C GLY A 48 -12.66 -10.88 -13.93
N ARG A 49 -11.85 -10.92 -12.88
CA ARG A 49 -12.16 -10.34 -11.57
C ARG A 49 -11.79 -8.87 -11.56
N ARG A 50 -12.64 -8.10 -10.90
CA ARG A 50 -12.43 -6.68 -10.64
C ARG A 50 -11.28 -6.52 -9.63
N THR A 51 -10.27 -5.72 -9.96
CA THR A 51 -9.15 -5.40 -9.06
C THR A 51 -9.08 -3.90 -8.79
N ARG A 52 -8.48 -3.53 -7.67
CA ARG A 52 -8.12 -2.16 -7.31
C ARG A 52 -6.60 -2.04 -7.19
N THR A 53 -6.05 -0.95 -7.70
CA THR A 53 -4.65 -0.61 -7.46
C THR A 53 -4.46 -0.18 -6.00
N VAL A 54 -3.50 -0.79 -5.32
CA VAL A 54 -3.08 -0.40 -3.96
C VAL A 54 -1.63 0.04 -4.01
N GLU A 55 -1.35 1.22 -3.48
CA GLU A 55 -0.01 1.72 -3.24
C GLU A 55 0.40 1.39 -1.80
N HIS A 56 1.62 0.88 -1.64
CA HIS A 56 2.16 0.47 -0.36
C HIS A 56 3.68 0.68 -0.32
N THR A 57 4.29 0.41 0.81
CA THR A 57 5.71 0.72 1.08
C THR A 57 6.70 0.11 0.07
N ALA A 58 6.38 -1.07 -0.46
CA ALA A 58 7.17 -1.77 -1.48
C ALA A 58 6.81 -1.45 -2.94
N GLY A 59 5.83 -0.57 -3.21
CA GLY A 59 5.43 -0.20 -4.57
C GLY A 59 3.92 -0.22 -4.77
N THR A 60 3.46 -0.77 -5.89
CA THR A 60 2.04 -0.86 -6.24
C THR A 60 1.66 -2.28 -6.63
N THR A 61 0.43 -2.69 -6.28
CA THR A 61 -0.09 -4.02 -6.61
C THR A 61 -1.59 -3.97 -6.93
N GLU A 62 -2.05 -4.90 -7.78
CA GLU A 62 -3.46 -5.04 -8.15
C GLU A 62 -4.13 -6.06 -7.25
N VAL A 63 -5.02 -5.60 -6.36
CA VAL A 63 -5.71 -6.43 -5.38
C VAL A 63 -7.14 -6.71 -5.83
N PRO A 64 -7.63 -7.97 -5.85
CA PRO A 64 -9.04 -8.24 -6.09
C PRO A 64 -9.95 -7.45 -5.15
N VAL A 65 -11.07 -6.93 -5.67
CA VAL A 65 -12.04 -6.15 -4.86
C VAL A 65 -12.72 -7.00 -3.79
N ASP A 66 -12.81 -8.31 -4.02
CA ASP A 66 -13.43 -9.27 -3.10
C ASP A 66 -12.57 -10.55 -3.03
N PRO A 67 -11.43 -10.52 -2.30
CA PRO A 67 -10.52 -11.65 -2.20
C PRO A 67 -11.09 -12.70 -1.23
N GLN A 68 -11.15 -13.94 -1.68
CA GLN A 68 -11.68 -15.05 -0.88
C GLN A 68 -10.58 -15.88 -0.22
N ARG A 69 -9.32 -15.67 -0.62
CA ARG A 69 -8.16 -16.43 -0.13
C ARG A 69 -7.05 -15.47 0.24
N VAL A 70 -7.03 -15.06 1.51
CA VAL A 70 -6.06 -14.10 2.02
C VAL A 70 -5.09 -14.80 2.97
N VAL A 71 -3.80 -14.52 2.80
CA VAL A 71 -2.76 -14.94 3.75
C VAL A 71 -2.26 -13.71 4.49
N ALA A 72 -2.31 -13.77 5.82
CA ALA A 72 -1.72 -12.77 6.71
C ALA A 72 -0.39 -13.29 7.25
N LEU A 73 0.70 -12.57 6.98
CA LEU A 73 2.05 -12.97 7.38
C LEU A 73 2.43 -12.55 8.82
N ASP A 74 1.52 -11.90 9.54
CA ASP A 74 1.70 -11.47 10.93
C ASP A 74 0.42 -11.73 11.73
N GLY A 75 0.55 -12.14 12.99
CA GLY A 75 -0.59 -12.45 13.85
C GLY A 75 -1.53 -11.26 14.07
N THR A 76 -1.02 -10.02 14.09
CA THR A 76 -1.86 -8.82 14.18
C THR A 76 -2.74 -8.67 12.94
N LEU A 77 -2.17 -8.96 11.77
CA LEU A 77 -2.89 -8.92 10.49
C LEU A 77 -3.91 -10.06 10.40
N GLU A 78 -3.57 -11.24 10.92
CA GLU A 78 -4.50 -12.37 11.04
C GLU A 78 -5.77 -11.98 11.80
N PHE A 79 -5.64 -11.37 12.98
CA PHE A 79 -6.81 -10.89 13.73
C PHE A 79 -7.55 -9.76 13.01
N GLY A 80 -6.83 -8.91 12.28
CA GLY A 80 -7.44 -7.88 11.43
C GLY A 80 -8.32 -8.48 10.33
N LEU A 81 -7.88 -9.55 9.66
CA LEU A 81 -8.69 -10.25 8.67
C LEU A 81 -9.93 -10.87 9.31
N ILE A 82 -9.77 -11.54 10.45
CA ILE A 82 -10.89 -12.15 11.17
C ILE A 82 -11.93 -11.09 11.57
N ALA A 83 -11.49 -9.92 12.02
CA ALA A 83 -12.38 -8.81 12.36
C ALA A 83 -13.13 -8.21 11.15
N LEU A 84 -12.63 -8.44 9.93
CA LEU A 84 -13.27 -8.08 8.67
C LEU A 84 -14.10 -9.23 8.08
N ASP A 85 -14.40 -10.26 8.88
CA ASP A 85 -15.11 -11.48 8.46
C ASP A 85 -14.37 -12.27 7.35
N LEU A 86 -13.04 -12.12 7.25
CA LEU A 86 -12.18 -12.86 6.33
C LEU A 86 -11.39 -13.94 7.08
N ALA A 87 -11.67 -15.20 6.76
CA ALA A 87 -10.91 -16.32 7.29
C ALA A 87 -9.57 -16.47 6.53
N PRO A 88 -8.41 -16.41 7.20
CA PRO A 88 -7.12 -16.60 6.56
C PRO A 88 -6.95 -18.04 6.06
N VAL A 89 -6.36 -18.22 4.88
CA VAL A 89 -6.14 -19.54 4.27
C VAL A 89 -4.78 -20.15 4.62
N ALA A 90 -3.89 -19.37 5.24
CA ALA A 90 -2.69 -19.83 5.92
C ALA A 90 -2.34 -18.84 7.04
N VAL A 91 -1.79 -19.35 8.14
CA VAL A 91 -1.49 -18.56 9.34
C VAL A 91 -0.07 -18.80 9.86
N ASP A 92 0.44 -17.84 10.63
CA ASP A 92 1.74 -17.95 11.29
C ASP A 92 1.66 -18.97 12.43
N ALA A 93 2.61 -19.91 12.48
CA ALA A 93 2.70 -20.90 13.55
C ALA A 93 3.15 -20.27 14.89
N LYS A 94 3.84 -19.12 14.86
CA LYS A 94 4.30 -18.43 16.07
C LYS A 94 3.16 -18.03 17.00
N HIS A 95 1.97 -17.80 16.45
CA HIS A 95 0.80 -17.33 17.18
C HIS A 95 -0.15 -18.45 17.64
N ASP A 96 0.21 -19.74 17.47
CA ASP A 96 -0.62 -20.87 17.90
C ASP A 96 -1.00 -20.80 19.39
N ALA A 97 -0.02 -20.65 20.29
CA ALA A 97 -0.27 -20.57 21.72
C ALA A 97 -1.09 -19.33 22.14
N TRP A 98 -0.91 -18.21 21.42
CA TRP A 98 -1.70 -17.01 21.66
C TRP A 98 -3.17 -17.22 21.25
N ARG A 99 -3.40 -17.82 20.07
CA ARG A 99 -4.75 -18.18 19.59
C ARG A 99 -5.49 -19.11 20.54
N GLU A 100 -4.82 -20.11 21.10
CA GLU A 100 -5.40 -20.97 22.14
C GLU A 100 -5.87 -20.17 23.35
N GLY A 101 -5.10 -19.16 23.77
CA GLY A 101 -5.44 -18.29 24.90
C GLY A 101 -6.58 -17.30 24.63
N VAL A 102 -6.88 -17.00 23.35
CA VAL A 102 -7.95 -16.06 22.94
C VAL A 102 -9.09 -16.75 22.19
N ALA A 103 -9.17 -18.09 22.22
CA ALA A 103 -10.15 -18.85 21.45
C ALA A 103 -11.60 -18.43 21.74
N ASP A 104 -11.92 -18.07 22.98
CA ASP A 104 -13.26 -17.59 23.38
C ASP A 104 -13.62 -16.21 22.80
N LEU A 105 -12.65 -15.47 22.24
CA LEU A 105 -12.84 -14.19 21.57
C LEU A 105 -12.98 -14.31 20.05
N LEU A 106 -12.66 -15.48 19.49
CA LEU A 106 -12.80 -15.73 18.06
C LEU A 106 -14.25 -16.07 17.70
N PRO A 107 -14.69 -15.82 16.46
CA PRO A 107 -16.00 -16.28 16.00
C PRO A 107 -16.15 -17.79 16.22
N ALA A 108 -17.32 -18.21 16.74
CA ALA A 108 -17.55 -19.60 17.16
C ALA A 108 -17.52 -20.60 15.99
N ASP A 109 -17.72 -20.12 14.76
CA ASP A 109 -17.66 -20.87 13.51
C ASP A 109 -16.29 -20.82 12.82
N LEU A 110 -15.34 -20.05 13.36
CA LEU A 110 -13.98 -19.96 12.82
C LEU A 110 -13.11 -21.12 13.34
N ASP A 111 -12.86 -22.10 12.47
CA ASP A 111 -11.92 -23.19 12.74
C ASP A 111 -10.58 -22.97 12.04
N LEU A 112 -9.59 -22.48 12.80
CA LEU A 112 -8.21 -22.32 12.32
C LEU A 112 -7.35 -23.58 12.54
N THR A 113 -7.87 -24.65 13.14
CA THR A 113 -7.07 -25.87 13.39
C THR A 113 -6.70 -26.60 12.10
N ALA A 114 -7.55 -26.50 11.08
CA ALA A 114 -7.33 -27.09 9.76
C ALA A 114 -6.54 -26.19 8.79
N VAL A 115 -6.25 -24.93 9.17
CA VAL A 115 -5.58 -23.95 8.29
C VAL A 115 -4.07 -24.26 8.21
N PRO A 116 -3.43 -24.32 7.04
CA PRO A 116 -1.99 -24.59 6.95
C PRO A 116 -1.16 -23.49 7.63
N ARG A 117 0.01 -23.88 8.14
CA ARG A 117 0.97 -22.95 8.74
C ARG A 117 2.12 -22.70 7.76
N PHE A 118 2.56 -21.45 7.64
CA PHE A 118 3.74 -21.08 6.83
C PHE A 118 5.03 -20.93 7.64
N GLY A 119 5.12 -21.53 8.83
CA GLY A 119 6.28 -21.45 9.72
C GLY A 119 6.12 -20.41 10.84
N ALA A 120 7.16 -20.25 11.67
CA ALA A 120 7.15 -19.40 12.87
C ALA A 120 8.29 -18.34 12.88
N GLY A 121 9.00 -18.20 11.76
CA GLY A 121 10.14 -17.29 11.59
C GLY A 121 9.76 -15.98 10.90
N TYR A 122 10.69 -15.03 10.87
CA TYR A 122 10.52 -13.79 10.09
C TYR A 122 10.52 -14.03 8.59
N GLU A 123 11.16 -15.12 8.15
CA GLU A 123 11.08 -15.59 6.77
C GLU A 123 9.94 -16.62 6.67
N PRO A 124 8.86 -16.32 5.92
CA PRO A 124 7.77 -17.26 5.73
C PRO A 124 8.18 -18.42 4.81
N ASP A 125 7.61 -19.59 5.05
CA ASP A 125 7.70 -20.74 4.15
C ASP A 125 6.91 -20.43 2.88
N LEU A 126 7.64 -20.06 1.83
CA LEU A 126 7.09 -19.70 0.52
C LEU A 126 6.37 -20.87 -0.15
N GLU A 127 6.76 -22.12 0.10
CA GLU A 127 6.08 -23.28 -0.46
C GLU A 127 4.72 -23.48 0.22
N ALA A 128 4.65 -23.29 1.53
CA ALA A 128 3.39 -23.34 2.28
C ALA A 128 2.44 -22.21 1.85
N VAL A 129 2.96 -20.98 1.69
CA VAL A 129 2.16 -19.84 1.17
C VAL A 129 1.66 -20.14 -0.24
N ALA A 130 2.52 -20.63 -1.13
CA ALA A 130 2.11 -20.98 -2.50
C ALA A 130 1.10 -22.14 -2.53
N GLY A 131 1.26 -23.14 -1.67
CA GLY A 131 0.34 -24.27 -1.53
C GLY A 131 -1.04 -23.85 -1.03
N ALA A 132 -1.11 -22.79 -0.21
CA ALA A 132 -2.35 -22.15 0.19
C ALA A 132 -2.99 -21.32 -0.95
N ALA A 133 -2.34 -21.19 -2.11
CA ALA A 133 -2.81 -20.54 -3.33
C ALA A 133 -3.61 -19.24 -3.09
N PRO A 134 -2.99 -18.24 -2.42
CA PRO A 134 -3.63 -16.99 -2.08
C PRO A 134 -4.03 -16.17 -3.31
N GLU A 135 -5.04 -15.34 -3.11
CA GLU A 135 -5.41 -14.27 -4.04
C GLU A 135 -4.74 -12.95 -3.65
N VAL A 136 -4.41 -12.79 -2.36
CA VAL A 136 -3.67 -11.66 -1.79
C VAL A 136 -2.83 -12.15 -0.62
N VAL A 137 -1.62 -11.62 -0.51
CA VAL A 137 -0.76 -11.76 0.67
C VAL A 137 -0.63 -10.40 1.35
N VAL A 138 -0.86 -10.34 2.65
CA VAL A 138 -0.72 -9.11 3.44
C VAL A 138 0.39 -9.32 4.47
N GLY A 139 1.39 -8.44 4.41
CA GLY A 139 2.50 -8.43 5.35
C GLY A 139 2.82 -7.02 5.83
N THR A 140 3.91 -6.92 6.60
CA THR A 140 4.46 -5.64 7.06
C THR A 140 5.82 -5.36 6.46
N ASP A 141 6.11 -4.08 6.20
CA ASP A 141 7.39 -3.60 5.68
C ASP A 141 8.59 -3.98 6.55
N VAL A 142 8.43 -3.98 7.87
CA VAL A 142 9.53 -4.28 8.79
C VAL A 142 10.01 -5.74 8.79
N ASN A 143 9.14 -6.68 8.41
CA ASN A 143 9.42 -8.11 8.54
C ASN A 143 9.57 -8.77 7.17
N HIS A 144 8.90 -8.26 6.13
CA HIS A 144 8.73 -8.99 4.86
C HIS A 144 9.32 -8.26 3.65
N THR A 145 10.09 -7.19 3.85
CA THR A 145 10.79 -6.51 2.74
C THR A 145 11.74 -7.47 1.99
N GLU A 146 12.47 -8.32 2.72
CA GLU A 146 13.42 -9.27 2.10
C GLU A 146 12.74 -10.42 1.33
N SER A 147 11.49 -10.75 1.67
CA SER A 147 10.71 -11.80 1.01
C SER A 147 9.71 -11.27 -0.02
N TYR A 148 9.52 -9.95 -0.11
CA TYR A 148 8.54 -9.29 -0.97
C TYR A 148 8.56 -9.76 -2.44
N ASP A 149 9.74 -9.76 -3.08
CA ASP A 149 9.85 -10.13 -4.50
C ASP A 149 9.43 -11.58 -4.76
N ARG A 150 9.65 -12.45 -3.76
CA ARG A 150 9.31 -13.88 -3.84
C ARG A 150 7.82 -14.10 -3.54
N LEU A 151 7.27 -13.38 -2.56
CA LEU A 151 5.84 -13.37 -2.26
C LEU A 151 5.01 -12.81 -3.43
N SER A 152 5.49 -11.75 -4.08
CA SER A 152 4.84 -11.11 -5.23
C SER A 152 4.78 -12.00 -6.48
N GLN A 153 5.66 -13.01 -6.56
CA GLN A 153 5.59 -14.04 -7.59
C GLN A 153 4.50 -15.09 -7.31
N ILE A 154 4.06 -15.22 -6.05
CA ILE A 154 3.00 -16.15 -5.64
C ILE A 154 1.63 -15.50 -5.85
N ALA A 155 1.45 -14.27 -5.37
CA ALA A 155 0.20 -13.51 -5.46
C ALA A 155 0.44 -12.00 -5.25
N PRO A 156 -0.52 -11.12 -5.62
CA PRO A 156 -0.49 -9.72 -5.22
C PRO A 156 -0.16 -9.57 -3.73
N THR A 157 0.90 -8.83 -3.42
CA THR A 157 1.44 -8.72 -2.06
C THR A 157 1.43 -7.26 -1.62
N GLU A 158 0.75 -6.98 -0.52
CA GLU A 158 0.69 -5.65 0.10
C GLU A 158 1.55 -5.64 1.38
N LEU A 159 2.49 -4.69 1.46
CA LEU A 159 3.27 -4.46 2.68
C LEU A 159 2.80 -3.19 3.39
N LEU A 160 2.06 -3.39 4.47
CA LEU A 160 1.62 -2.33 5.36
C LEU A 160 2.82 -1.74 6.09
N HIS A 161 2.82 -0.41 6.22
CA HIS A 161 3.78 0.26 7.07
C HIS A 161 3.47 -0.10 8.53
N ARG A 162 4.43 -0.63 9.30
CA ARG A 162 4.14 -1.02 10.70
C ARG A 162 3.63 0.14 11.57
N GLY A 163 4.04 1.38 11.28
CA GLY A 163 3.51 2.57 11.96
C GLY A 163 2.02 2.83 11.69
N ALA A 164 1.44 2.26 10.63
CA ALA A 164 0.01 2.34 10.35
C ALA A 164 -0.83 1.34 11.17
N LEU A 165 -0.19 0.36 11.83
CA LEU A 165 -0.87 -0.62 12.69
C LEU A 165 -1.02 -0.15 14.14
N THR A 166 -0.38 0.96 14.51
CA THR A 166 -0.54 1.56 15.84
C THR A 166 -1.76 2.46 15.81
N TRP A 167 -2.78 2.14 16.62
CA TRP A 167 -3.90 3.04 16.87
C TRP A 167 -3.38 4.27 17.62
N THR A 168 -3.23 5.40 16.93
CA THR A 168 -3.09 6.71 17.55
C THR A 168 -4.49 7.19 17.92
N ALA A 169 -4.69 7.46 19.21
CA ALA A 169 -5.92 8.09 19.70
C ALA A 169 -6.10 9.53 19.20
N ASP A 170 -5.13 10.07 18.45
CA ASP A 170 -4.84 11.50 18.41
C ASP A 170 -4.84 12.12 16.99
N ASP A 171 -5.38 11.47 15.95
CA ASP A 171 -5.48 12.10 14.61
C ASP A 171 -6.78 12.92 14.40
N ASP A 172 -7.59 13.10 15.46
CA ASP A 172 -8.81 13.93 15.42
C ASP A 172 -8.76 15.21 16.27
N ASP A 173 -7.69 15.47 17.04
CA ASP A 173 -7.60 16.65 17.91
C ASP A 173 -7.13 17.94 17.19
N ASP A 174 -6.63 17.84 15.94
CA ASP A 174 -6.19 19.00 15.15
C ASP A 174 -7.24 19.53 14.14
N LYS A 175 -8.48 19.02 14.16
CA LYS A 175 -9.56 19.63 13.36
C LYS A 175 -10.16 20.79 14.13
N GLU A 176 -9.81 22.02 13.74
CA GLU A 176 -10.51 23.23 14.20
C GLU A 176 -12.03 23.01 14.18
N PRO A 177 -12.75 23.41 15.25
CA PRO A 177 -14.17 23.12 15.38
C PRO A 177 -14.93 23.74 14.21
N ILE A 178 -15.68 22.91 13.48
CA ILE A 178 -16.58 23.36 12.41
C ILE A 178 -17.61 24.30 13.05
N PRO A 179 -17.63 25.60 12.71
CA PRO A 179 -18.66 26.50 13.23
C PRO A 179 -20.03 26.04 12.73
N CYS A 180 -21.00 26.02 13.65
CA CYS A 180 -22.38 25.59 13.43
C CYS A 180 -23.07 26.31 12.26
#